data_AF-A0A7X9HIG4-F1
#
_entry.id   AF-A0A7X9HIG4-F1
#
_cell.length_a   1.000
_cell.length_b   1.000
_cell.length_c   1.000
_cell.angle_alpha   90.00
_cell.angle_beta   90.00
_cell.angle_gamma   90.00
#
_symmetry.space_group_name_H-M   'P 1'
#
loop_
_entity.id
_entity.type
_entity.pdbx_description
1 polymer ?
#
loop_
_entity_poly.entity_id
_entity_poly.type
_entity_poly.pdbx_seq_one_letter_code
_entity_poly.pdbx_strand_id
1 'polypeptide(L)'
;MPVQIYVRIWPAGKYISLLFLLLIVLAGCSRNKKNPGRPVAMVGNKYLYESQLPALSGPSISAQDSIRIRKSYIDKWIRRQLLLEKAEQNLTYEQKDVTDQMEEYRASLLIYKYQEMLLRQQMDTVISDEEIEKYYNEHSGSFVLNQPAFRGIFLMLPLDAPNLQKVREWTRSPNEDNIKNLESYSFQYAKKYDYFNDKWTYFQNLL
;
A
#
# COMPACT_ATOMS: atom_id res chain seq x y z
N MET A 1 -43.49 28.23 -80.28
CA MET A 1 -42.35 27.30 -80.42
C MET A 1 -41.49 27.40 -79.17
N PRO A 2 -41.44 26.40 -78.28
CA PRO A 2 -40.55 26.42 -77.12
C PRO A 2 -39.24 25.69 -77.42
N VAL A 3 -38.12 26.24 -76.95
CA VAL A 3 -36.78 25.63 -77.05
C VAL A 3 -36.44 25.03 -75.68
N GLN A 4 -36.21 23.73 -75.61
CA GLN A 4 -35.67 23.05 -74.43
C GLN A 4 -34.14 23.11 -74.44
N ILE A 5 -33.55 23.61 -73.35
CA ILE A 5 -32.10 23.63 -73.12
C ILE A 5 -31.74 22.40 -72.28
N TYR A 6 -30.93 21.49 -72.83
CA TYR A 6 -30.32 20.38 -72.08
C TYR A 6 -28.94 20.80 -71.57
N VAL A 7 -28.74 20.82 -70.25
CA VAL A 7 -27.42 21.01 -69.61
C VAL A 7 -26.73 19.65 -69.49
N ARG A 8 -25.59 19.51 -70.17
CA ARG A 8 -24.73 18.32 -70.19
C ARG A 8 -23.77 18.34 -69.01
N ILE A 9 -24.00 17.49 -68.01
CA ILE A 9 -23.17 17.38 -66.81
C ILE A 9 -21.92 16.55 -67.15
N TRP A 10 -20.72 17.15 -67.03
CA TRP A 10 -19.42 16.49 -67.24
C TRP A 10 -19.02 15.60 -66.03
N PRO A 11 -18.21 14.55 -66.22
CA PRO A 11 -17.92 13.53 -65.20
C PRO A 11 -16.83 14.00 -64.22
N ALA A 12 -17.08 15.06 -63.46
CA ALA A 12 -16.17 15.52 -62.41
C ALA A 12 -16.16 14.59 -61.18
N GLY A 13 -17.15 13.70 -61.04
CA GLY A 13 -17.34 12.84 -59.86
C GLY A 13 -16.24 11.82 -59.61
N LYS A 14 -15.53 11.35 -60.66
CA LYS A 14 -14.43 10.38 -60.49
C LYS A 14 -13.21 10.99 -59.81
N TYR A 15 -12.84 12.22 -60.19
CA TYR A 15 -11.70 12.94 -59.60
C TYR A 15 -12.01 13.46 -58.21
N ILE A 16 -13.27 13.87 -57.95
CA ILE A 16 -13.72 14.30 -56.62
C ILE A 16 -13.72 13.11 -55.64
N SER A 17 -14.16 11.93 -56.07
CA SER A 17 -14.09 10.70 -55.27
C SER A 17 -12.64 10.30 -54.95
N LEU A 18 -11.74 10.40 -55.93
CA LEU A 18 -10.30 10.13 -55.74
C LEU A 18 -9.62 11.15 -54.81
N LEU A 19 -10.00 12.43 -54.89
CA LEU A 19 -9.48 13.48 -54.03
C LEU A 19 -9.99 13.33 -52.58
N PHE A 20 -11.25 12.90 -52.41
CA PHE A 20 -11.82 12.62 -51.10
C PHE A 20 -11.19 11.39 -50.45
N LEU A 21 -10.93 10.33 -51.23
CA LEU A 21 -10.19 9.15 -50.78
C LEU A 21 -8.75 9.50 -50.35
N LEU A 22 -8.07 10.37 -51.11
CA LEU A 22 -6.72 10.85 -50.78
C LEU A 22 -6.73 11.69 -49.48
N LEU A 23 -7.76 12.49 -49.26
CA LEU A 23 -7.91 13.31 -48.05
C LEU A 23 -8.10 12.44 -46.79
N ILE A 24 -8.83 11.32 -46.90
CA ILE A 24 -9.03 10.36 -45.80
C ILE A 24 -7.72 9.65 -45.44
N VAL A 25 -6.90 9.30 -46.42
CA VAL A 25 -5.57 8.69 -46.18
C VAL A 25 -4.63 9.68 -45.47
N LEU A 26 -4.70 10.97 -45.81
CA LEU A 26 -3.88 12.01 -45.17
C LEU A 26 -4.36 12.38 -43.75
N ALA A 27 -5.66 12.24 -43.46
CA ALA A 27 -6.23 12.51 -42.13
C ALA A 27 -5.93 11.43 -41.08
N GLY A 28 -5.40 10.27 -41.47
CA GLY A 28 -5.12 9.14 -40.58
C GLY A 28 -3.83 9.23 -39.74
N CYS A 29 -3.03 10.29 -39.88
CA CYS A 29 -1.76 10.45 -39.16
C CYS A 29 -1.80 11.56 -38.10
N SER A 30 -2.60 11.38 -37.05
CA SER A 30 -2.41 12.11 -35.78
C SER A 30 -1.86 11.19 -34.70
N ARG A 31 -0.70 10.57 -34.96
CA ARG A 31 0.06 9.90 -33.90
C ARG A 31 0.68 11.00 -33.05
N ASN A 32 -0.04 11.41 -32.01
CA ASN A 32 0.39 12.36 -31.00
C ASN A 32 1.55 11.73 -30.22
N LYS A 33 2.73 11.66 -30.83
CA LYS A 33 3.96 11.27 -30.17
C LYS A 33 4.28 12.41 -29.21
N LYS A 34 3.87 12.27 -27.94
CA LYS A 34 4.49 13.03 -26.85
C LYS A 34 5.99 12.91 -27.09
N ASN A 35 6.66 14.03 -27.37
CA ASN A 35 8.11 14.04 -27.50
C ASN A 35 8.64 13.46 -26.19
N PRO A 36 9.26 12.27 -26.18
CA PRO A 36 9.58 11.56 -24.95
C PRO A 36 10.68 12.28 -24.14
N GLY A 37 11.19 13.40 -24.64
CA GLY A 37 12.24 14.20 -24.04
C GLY A 37 13.61 13.76 -24.53
N ARG A 38 14.64 14.15 -23.79
CA ARG A 38 16.03 13.80 -24.08
C ARG A 38 16.28 12.32 -23.77
N PRO A 39 16.95 11.56 -24.65
CA PRO A 39 17.43 10.22 -24.30
C PRO A 39 18.55 10.32 -23.26
N VAL A 40 18.45 9.50 -22.21
CA VAL A 40 19.41 9.47 -21.09
C VAL A 40 20.28 8.20 -21.08
N ALA A 41 19.84 7.13 -21.74
CA ALA A 41 20.63 5.91 -21.97
C ALA A 41 20.14 5.15 -23.21
N MET A 42 21.00 4.27 -23.75
CA MET A 42 20.70 3.44 -24.91
C MET A 42 21.35 2.05 -24.77
N VAL A 43 20.61 0.99 -25.13
CA VAL A 43 21.11 -0.39 -25.25
C VAL A 43 20.58 -0.97 -26.56
N GLY A 44 21.47 -1.26 -27.51
CA GLY A 44 21.08 -1.63 -28.87
C GLY A 44 20.17 -0.58 -29.50
N ASN A 45 18.96 -0.98 -29.89
CA ASN A 45 17.94 -0.09 -30.48
C ASN A 45 16.92 0.43 -29.46
N LYS A 46 17.12 0.20 -28.16
CA LYS A 46 16.23 0.66 -27.08
C LYS A 46 16.80 1.91 -26.44
N TYR A 47 15.94 2.90 -26.21
CA TYR A 47 16.28 4.18 -25.59
C TYR A 47 15.50 4.34 -24.29
N LEU A 48 16.18 4.81 -23.25
CA LEU A 48 15.56 5.32 -22.03
C LEU A 48 15.49 6.84 -22.14
N TYR A 49 14.30 7.39 -21.98
CA TYR A 49 14.07 8.83 -22.05
C TYR A 49 13.89 9.43 -20.66
N GLU A 50 14.18 10.72 -20.55
CA GLU A 50 14.02 11.49 -19.31
C GLU A 50 12.59 11.39 -18.73
N SER A 51 11.56 11.40 -19.59
CA SER A 51 10.15 11.24 -19.18
C SER A 51 9.82 9.91 -18.51
N GLN A 52 10.67 8.91 -18.65
CA GLN A 52 10.51 7.58 -18.05
C GLN A 52 11.24 7.46 -16.70
N LEU A 53 12.01 8.47 -16.31
CA LEU A 53 12.65 8.50 -15.00
C LEU A 53 11.59 8.76 -13.91
N PRO A 54 11.74 8.15 -12.72
CA PRO A 54 10.80 8.36 -11.63
C PRO A 54 10.73 9.84 -11.26
N ALA A 55 9.52 10.36 -11.13
CA ALA A 55 9.30 11.70 -10.59
C ALA A 55 9.75 11.73 -9.12
N LEU A 56 10.82 12.47 -8.84
CA LEU A 56 11.33 12.65 -7.49
C LEU A 56 10.66 13.89 -6.90
N SER A 57 9.49 13.72 -6.30
CA SER A 57 8.75 14.80 -5.65
C SER A 57 8.52 14.47 -4.17
N GLY A 58 9.27 15.13 -3.30
CA GLY A 58 9.08 15.08 -1.85
C GLY A 58 9.97 16.13 -1.16
N PRO A 59 9.51 16.77 -0.08
CA PRO A 59 10.26 17.81 0.63
C PRO A 59 11.59 17.32 1.23
N SER A 60 11.82 16.00 1.26
CA SER A 60 12.95 15.36 1.94
C SER A 60 14.05 14.81 1.02
N ILE A 61 13.99 15.04 -0.30
CA ILE A 61 15.00 14.50 -1.24
C ILE A 61 16.06 15.58 -1.52
N SER A 62 17.29 15.36 -1.04
CA SER A 62 18.42 16.23 -1.36
C SER A 62 18.82 16.14 -2.84
N ALA A 63 19.49 17.17 -3.36
CA ALA A 63 19.99 17.16 -4.75
C ALA A 63 20.92 15.96 -5.01
N GLN A 64 21.80 15.62 -4.06
CA GLN A 64 22.72 14.48 -4.17
C GLN A 64 21.97 13.14 -4.19
N ASP A 65 20.95 12.99 -3.34
CA ASP A 65 20.14 11.76 -3.32
C ASP A 65 19.33 11.62 -4.60
N SER A 66 18.83 12.72 -5.15
CA SER A 66 18.11 12.70 -6.44
C SER A 66 18.98 12.21 -7.60
N ILE A 67 20.26 12.60 -7.62
CA ILE A 67 21.22 12.15 -8.63
C ILE A 67 21.52 10.65 -8.44
N ARG A 68 21.75 10.22 -7.20
CA ARG A 68 22.02 8.81 -6.88
C ARG A 68 20.85 7.91 -7.28
N ILE A 69 19.62 8.31 -6.98
CA ILE A 69 18.40 7.55 -7.32
C ILE A 69 18.25 7.43 -8.84
N ARG A 70 18.36 8.55 -9.58
CA ARG A 70 18.25 8.52 -11.05
C ARG A 70 19.36 7.70 -11.69
N LYS A 71 20.60 7.82 -11.23
CA LYS A 71 21.72 7.00 -11.70
C LYS A 71 21.47 5.50 -11.45
N SER A 72 21.04 5.15 -10.25
CA SER A 72 20.68 3.76 -9.90
C SER A 72 19.57 3.21 -10.80
N TYR A 73 18.55 4.02 -11.10
CA TYR A 73 17.48 3.64 -12.02
C TYR A 73 18.00 3.38 -13.44
N ILE A 74 18.83 4.29 -13.97
CA ILE A 74 19.44 4.15 -15.30
C ILE A 74 20.30 2.89 -15.36
N ASP A 75 21.18 2.66 -14.36
CA ASP A 75 22.05 1.49 -14.31
C ASP A 75 21.25 0.18 -14.25
N LYS A 76 20.18 0.14 -13.44
CA LYS A 76 19.26 -1.01 -13.38
C LYS A 76 18.57 -1.25 -14.72
N TRP A 77 18.13 -0.19 -15.38
CA TRP A 77 17.50 -0.28 -16.69
C TRP A 77 18.47 -0.84 -17.73
N ILE A 78 19.71 -0.34 -17.79
CA ILE A 78 20.75 -0.82 -18.72
C ILE A 78 21.01 -2.31 -18.48
N ARG A 79 21.26 -2.71 -17.22
CA ARG A 79 21.49 -4.13 -16.87
C ARG A 79 20.32 -5.01 -17.30
N ARG A 80 19.08 -4.57 -17.06
CA ARG A 80 17.88 -5.29 -17.49
C ARG A 80 17.82 -5.44 -19.01
N GLN A 81 18.10 -4.39 -19.79
CA GLN A 81 18.08 -4.49 -21.25
C GLN A 81 19.15 -5.45 -21.77
N LEU A 82 20.38 -5.40 -21.23
CA LEU A 82 21.46 -6.31 -21.60
C LEU A 82 21.12 -7.78 -21.28
N LEU A 83 20.53 -8.02 -20.11
CA LEU A 83 20.07 -9.36 -19.73
C LEU A 83 18.96 -9.86 -20.64
N LEU A 84 17.98 -9.00 -20.99
CA LEU A 84 16.93 -9.35 -21.94
C LEU A 84 17.50 -9.67 -23.32
N GLU A 85 18.45 -8.87 -23.82
CA GLU A 85 19.12 -9.14 -25.09
C GLU A 85 19.84 -10.50 -25.07
N LYS A 86 20.49 -10.85 -23.94
CA LYS A 86 21.11 -12.17 -23.78
C LYS A 86 20.09 -13.29 -23.65
N ALA A 87 18.97 -13.09 -22.97
CA ALA A 87 17.90 -14.07 -22.92
C ALA A 87 17.34 -14.34 -24.32
N GLU A 88 17.11 -13.29 -25.11
CA GLU A 88 16.67 -13.41 -26.50
C GLU A 88 17.67 -14.13 -27.39
N GLN A 89 18.97 -14.01 -27.14
CA GLN A 89 19.98 -14.72 -27.92
C GLN A 89 20.08 -16.21 -27.57
N ASN A 90 19.79 -16.60 -26.33
CA ASN A 90 20.15 -17.92 -25.81
C ASN A 90 18.95 -18.84 -25.50
N LEU A 91 17.75 -18.31 -25.30
CA LEU A 91 16.56 -19.14 -25.04
C LEU A 91 16.07 -19.83 -26.32
N THR A 92 15.53 -21.04 -26.17
CA THR A 92 14.87 -21.76 -27.26
C THR A 92 13.54 -21.08 -27.62
N TYR A 93 12.97 -21.44 -28.79
CA TYR A 93 11.65 -20.93 -29.19
C TYR A 93 10.57 -21.20 -28.14
N GLU A 94 10.50 -22.43 -27.62
CA GLU A 94 9.54 -22.82 -26.58
C GLU A 94 9.73 -22.04 -25.28
N GLN A 95 10.97 -21.75 -24.88
CA GLN A 95 11.27 -20.98 -23.67
C GLN A 95 10.92 -19.49 -23.81
N LYS A 96 10.88 -18.98 -25.04
CA LYS A 96 10.47 -17.61 -25.33
C LYS A 96 8.96 -17.45 -25.41
N ASP A 97 8.25 -18.54 -25.66
CA ASP A 97 6.79 -18.51 -25.70
C ASP A 97 6.24 -18.38 -24.28
N VAL A 98 5.94 -17.13 -23.91
CA VAL A 98 5.37 -16.76 -22.63
C VAL A 98 3.90 -16.31 -22.76
N THR A 99 3.26 -16.65 -23.88
CA THR A 99 1.94 -16.13 -24.25
C THR A 99 0.88 -16.46 -23.21
N ASP A 100 0.84 -17.72 -22.76
CA ASP A 100 -0.14 -18.17 -21.76
C ASP A 100 0.07 -17.48 -20.41
N GLN A 101 1.34 -17.33 -19.97
CA GLN A 101 1.68 -16.63 -18.74
C GLN A 101 1.32 -15.14 -18.82
N MET A 102 1.47 -14.52 -20.00
CA MET A 102 1.06 -13.13 -20.22
C MET A 102 -0.46 -12.96 -20.13
N GLU A 103 -1.23 -13.88 -20.71
CA GLU A 103 -2.70 -13.85 -20.64
C GLU A 103 -3.21 -14.12 -19.22
N GLU A 104 -2.63 -15.08 -18.50
CA GLU A 104 -2.98 -15.35 -17.11
C GLU A 104 -2.67 -14.14 -16.20
N TYR A 105 -1.48 -13.53 -16.37
CA TYR A 105 -1.11 -12.34 -15.62
C TYR A 105 -2.06 -11.16 -15.91
N ARG A 106 -2.42 -10.97 -17.19
CA ARG A 106 -3.39 -9.96 -17.60
C ARG A 106 -4.76 -10.20 -16.96
N ALA A 107 -5.25 -11.43 -17.01
CA ALA A 107 -6.54 -11.80 -16.42
C ALA A 107 -6.56 -11.51 -14.92
N SER A 108 -5.50 -11.92 -14.21
CA SER A 108 -5.35 -11.69 -12.78
C SER A 108 -5.32 -10.19 -12.44
N LEU A 109 -4.58 -9.39 -13.21
CA LEU A 109 -4.52 -7.94 -13.01
C LEU A 109 -5.88 -7.27 -13.25
N LEU A 110 -6.65 -7.72 -14.25
CA LEU A 110 -7.99 -7.19 -14.53
C LEU A 110 -8.99 -7.56 -13.43
N ILE A 111 -8.98 -8.80 -12.96
CA ILE A 111 -9.82 -9.25 -11.84
C ILE A 111 -9.51 -8.41 -10.60
N TYR A 112 -8.23 -8.26 -10.25
CA TYR A 112 -7.82 -7.43 -9.12
C TYR A 112 -8.32 -5.99 -9.25
N LYS A 113 -8.16 -5.37 -10.43
CA LYS A 113 -8.62 -3.99 -10.68
C LYS A 113 -10.14 -3.87 -10.56
N TYR A 114 -10.87 -4.87 -11.03
CA TYR A 114 -12.32 -4.90 -10.92
C TYR A 114 -12.77 -5.05 -9.46
N GLN A 115 -12.14 -5.95 -8.69
CA GLN A 115 -12.39 -6.09 -7.25
C GLN A 115 -12.09 -4.80 -6.49
N GLU A 116 -10.97 -4.14 -6.80
CA GLU A 116 -10.61 -2.83 -6.21
C GLU A 116 -11.70 -1.78 -6.49
N MET A 117 -12.21 -1.74 -7.72
CA MET A 117 -13.31 -0.84 -8.10
C MET A 117 -14.60 -1.15 -7.31
N LEU A 118 -14.99 -2.42 -7.22
CA LEU A 118 -16.18 -2.83 -6.47
C LEU A 118 -16.06 -2.46 -4.99
N LEU A 119 -14.92 -2.73 -4.37
CA LEU A 119 -14.65 -2.33 -2.99
C LEU A 119 -14.81 -0.82 -2.84
N ARG A 120 -14.19 0.00 -3.69
CA ARG A 120 -14.32 1.47 -3.64
C ARG A 120 -15.76 1.96 -3.77
N GLN A 121 -16.63 1.23 -4.48
CA GLN A 121 -18.04 1.58 -4.64
C GLN A 121 -18.90 1.18 -3.43
N GLN A 122 -18.55 0.10 -2.74
CA GLN A 122 -19.32 -0.43 -1.59
C GLN A 122 -18.85 0.11 -0.23
N MET A 123 -17.79 0.89 -0.21
CA MET A 123 -17.17 1.41 1.01
C MET A 123 -17.84 2.73 1.43
N ASP A 124 -19.02 2.62 2.05
CA ASP A 124 -19.42 3.61 3.04
C ASP A 124 -18.58 3.31 4.30
N THR A 125 -17.40 3.92 4.39
CA THR A 125 -16.41 3.60 5.44
C THR A 125 -16.71 4.27 6.77
N VAL A 126 -17.80 5.02 6.85
CA VAL A 126 -18.19 5.72 8.07
C VAL A 126 -18.91 4.70 8.95
N ILE A 127 -18.14 3.96 9.74
CA ILE A 127 -18.68 3.12 10.81
C ILE A 127 -19.02 4.07 11.96
N SER A 128 -20.29 4.09 12.35
CA SER A 128 -20.78 4.88 13.48
C SER A 128 -20.42 4.24 14.83
N ASP A 129 -20.33 5.04 15.88
CA ASP A 129 -20.09 4.53 17.24
C ASP A 129 -21.23 3.58 17.67
N GLU A 130 -22.47 3.85 17.22
CA GLU A 130 -23.64 2.99 17.47
C GLU A 130 -23.50 1.61 16.80
N GLU A 131 -22.95 1.54 15.59
CA GLU A 131 -22.69 0.26 14.91
C GLU A 131 -21.60 -0.54 15.59
N ILE A 132 -20.56 0.14 16.10
CA ILE A 132 -19.50 -0.50 16.89
C ILE A 132 -20.07 -1.09 18.18
N GLU A 133 -20.85 -0.30 18.92
CA GLU A 133 -21.46 -0.75 20.16
C GLU A 133 -22.44 -1.90 19.93
N LYS A 134 -23.29 -1.81 18.89
CA LYS A 134 -24.20 -2.88 18.51
C LYS A 134 -23.45 -4.17 18.17
N TYR A 135 -22.41 -4.09 17.35
CA TYR A 135 -21.61 -5.26 16.97
C TYR A 135 -20.93 -5.88 18.20
N TYR A 136 -20.33 -5.07 19.05
CA TYR A 136 -19.69 -5.53 20.29
C TYR A 136 -20.68 -6.25 21.19
N ASN A 137 -21.88 -5.69 21.40
CA ASN A 137 -22.90 -6.29 22.24
C ASN A 137 -23.40 -7.63 21.67
N GLU A 138 -23.63 -7.70 20.36
CA GLU A 138 -24.05 -8.92 19.65
C GLU A 138 -22.98 -10.03 19.68
N HIS A 139 -21.69 -9.66 19.74
CA HIS A 139 -20.56 -10.58 19.67
C HIS A 139 -19.72 -10.60 20.95
N SER A 140 -20.26 -10.13 22.08
CA SER A 140 -19.54 -9.97 23.34
C SER A 140 -18.85 -11.24 23.84
N GLY A 141 -19.43 -12.41 23.56
CA GLY A 141 -18.84 -13.73 23.85
C GLY A 141 -17.51 -14.01 23.14
N SER A 142 -17.23 -13.34 22.02
CA SER A 142 -15.97 -13.44 21.27
C SER A 142 -14.87 -12.52 21.82
N PHE A 143 -15.21 -11.58 22.71
CA PHE A 143 -14.28 -10.61 23.31
C PHE A 143 -13.88 -10.96 24.74
N VAL A 144 -14.15 -12.20 25.18
CA VAL A 144 -13.77 -12.67 26.50
C VAL A 144 -12.27 -12.98 26.54
N LEU A 145 -11.57 -12.48 27.56
CA LEU A 145 -10.16 -12.80 27.76
C LEU A 145 -9.98 -14.30 28.06
N ASN A 146 -9.03 -14.93 27.38
CA ASN A 146 -8.67 -16.34 27.59
C ASN A 146 -8.01 -16.62 28.95
N GLN A 147 -7.59 -15.57 29.66
CA GLN A 147 -6.95 -15.65 30.96
C GLN A 147 -7.33 -14.44 31.81
N PRO A 148 -7.40 -14.59 33.15
CA PRO A 148 -7.74 -13.49 34.03
C PRO A 148 -6.63 -12.43 34.00
N ALA A 149 -7.04 -11.19 33.74
CA ALA A 149 -6.20 -10.02 33.90
C ALA A 149 -6.57 -9.33 35.22
N PHE A 150 -5.58 -8.75 35.89
CA PHE A 150 -5.80 -7.93 37.08
C PHE A 150 -5.01 -6.63 36.97
N ARG A 151 -5.43 -5.65 37.76
CA ARG A 151 -4.78 -4.35 37.91
C ARG A 151 -4.71 -4.05 39.40
N GLY A 152 -3.52 -3.76 39.92
CA GLY A 152 -3.35 -3.44 41.35
C GLY A 152 -1.92 -3.60 41.86
N ILE A 153 -1.82 -3.81 43.18
CA ILE A 153 -0.56 -4.07 43.88
C ILE A 153 -0.51 -5.57 44.23
N PHE A 154 0.59 -6.23 43.87
CA PHE A 154 0.88 -7.59 44.30
C PHE A 154 2.02 -7.58 45.32
N LEU A 155 1.81 -8.26 46.45
CA LEU A 155 2.75 -8.29 47.56
C LEU A 155 2.84 -9.70 48.12
N MET A 156 4.05 -10.27 48.15
CA MET A 156 4.34 -11.57 48.76
C MET A 156 5.24 -11.37 49.99
N LEU A 157 4.69 -11.63 51.18
CA LEU A 157 5.38 -11.46 52.46
C LEU A 157 5.56 -12.80 53.19
N PRO A 158 6.64 -12.99 53.96
CA PRO A 158 6.72 -14.02 55.00
C PRO A 158 5.61 -13.86 56.05
N LEU A 159 5.12 -14.98 56.60
CA LEU A 159 4.04 -14.98 57.60
C LEU A 159 4.46 -14.34 58.94
N ASP A 160 5.76 -14.31 59.21
CA ASP A 160 6.41 -13.76 60.40
C ASP A 160 6.89 -12.31 60.20
N ALA A 161 6.60 -11.69 59.06
CA ALA A 161 7.00 -10.30 58.80
C ALA A 161 6.36 -9.34 59.83
N PRO A 162 7.08 -8.30 60.27
CA PRO A 162 6.60 -7.38 61.30
C PRO A 162 5.44 -6.52 60.76
N ASN A 163 4.52 -6.11 61.63
CA ASN A 163 3.49 -5.10 61.32
C ASN A 163 2.56 -5.43 60.12
N LEU A 164 2.25 -6.70 59.87
CA LEU A 164 1.33 -7.14 58.80
C LEU A 164 -0.05 -6.45 58.83
N GLN A 165 -0.51 -6.02 60.01
CA GLN A 165 -1.75 -5.28 60.15
C GLN A 165 -1.71 -3.92 59.43
N LYS A 166 -0.61 -3.17 59.56
CA LYS A 166 -0.44 -1.88 58.86
C LYS A 166 -0.35 -2.04 57.36
N VAL A 167 0.30 -3.11 56.89
CA VAL A 167 0.34 -3.46 55.45
C VAL A 167 -1.07 -3.68 54.90
N ARG A 168 -1.94 -4.37 55.66
CA ARG A 168 -3.34 -4.58 55.29
C ARG A 168 -4.15 -3.28 55.24
N GLU A 169 -3.84 -2.32 56.10
CA GLU A 169 -4.47 -1.00 56.10
C GLU A 169 -4.04 -0.18 54.87
N TRP A 170 -2.74 -0.12 54.59
CA TRP A 170 -2.20 0.59 53.43
C TRP A 170 -2.69 0.01 52.10
N THR A 171 -2.80 -1.32 51.98
CA THR A 171 -3.32 -1.97 50.77
C THR A 171 -4.80 -1.72 50.52
N ARG A 172 -5.60 -1.52 51.57
CA ARG A 172 -7.04 -1.21 51.45
C ARG A 172 -7.30 0.27 51.11
N SER A 173 -6.34 1.15 51.38
CA SER A 173 -6.44 2.58 51.11
C SER A 173 -5.21 3.07 50.34
N PRO A 174 -5.12 2.82 49.02
CA PRO A 174 -3.96 3.18 48.21
C PRO A 174 -3.98 4.68 47.88
N ASN A 175 -3.62 5.51 48.86
CA ASN A 175 -3.22 6.89 48.63
C ASN A 175 -1.69 6.97 48.40
N GLU A 176 -1.20 8.10 47.94
CA GLU A 176 0.21 8.25 47.55
C GLU A 176 1.18 7.94 48.72
N ASP A 177 0.81 8.35 49.94
CA ASP A 177 1.60 8.10 51.15
C ASP A 177 1.62 6.60 51.52
N ASN A 178 0.47 5.93 51.43
CA ASN A 178 0.34 4.51 51.71
C ASN A 178 1.05 3.64 50.66
N ILE A 179 1.08 4.08 49.40
CA ILE A 179 1.86 3.42 48.35
C ILE A 179 3.36 3.54 48.66
N LYS A 180 3.85 4.73 49.02
CA LYS A 180 5.25 4.94 49.45
C LYS A 180 5.61 4.11 50.69
N ASN A 181 4.69 4.01 51.65
CA ASN A 181 4.87 3.18 52.84
C ASN A 181 4.92 1.69 52.49
N LEU A 182 4.05 1.22 51.59
CA LEU A 182 4.07 -0.15 51.08
C LEU A 182 5.35 -0.46 50.34
N GLU A 183 5.80 0.43 49.46
CA GLU A 183 7.04 0.28 48.72
C GLU A 183 8.24 0.19 49.68
N SER A 184 8.34 1.12 50.63
CA SER A 184 9.41 1.14 51.64
C SER A 184 9.43 -0.11 52.51
N TYR A 185 8.25 -0.58 52.94
CA TYR A 185 8.12 -1.82 53.70
C TYR A 185 8.50 -3.05 52.87
N SER A 186 8.10 -3.05 51.59
CA SER A 186 8.36 -4.16 50.68
C SER A 186 9.83 -4.34 50.39
N PHE A 187 10.59 -3.25 50.26
CA PHE A 187 12.04 -3.29 50.11
C PHE A 187 12.76 -4.03 51.25
N GLN A 188 12.20 -4.00 52.46
CA GLN A 188 12.82 -4.60 53.63
C GLN A 188 12.36 -6.05 53.87
N TYR A 189 11.09 -6.36 53.59
CA TYR A 189 10.46 -7.60 54.05
C TYR A 189 9.77 -8.43 52.97
N ALA A 190 9.53 -7.89 51.77
CA ALA A 190 8.82 -8.62 50.73
C ALA A 190 9.74 -9.55 49.94
N LYS A 191 9.23 -10.74 49.64
CA LYS A 191 9.85 -11.65 48.66
C LYS A 191 9.60 -11.19 47.23
N LYS A 192 8.43 -10.60 46.99
CA LYS A 192 8.02 -10.04 45.69
C LYS A 192 7.07 -8.86 45.93
N TYR A 193 7.30 -7.78 45.20
CA TYR A 193 6.45 -6.60 45.19
C TYR A 193 6.37 -6.07 43.77
N ASP A 194 5.15 -5.96 43.27
CA ASP A 194 4.88 -5.39 41.96
C ASP A 194 3.73 -4.39 42.06
N TYR A 195 3.96 -3.18 41.57
CA TYR A 195 2.95 -2.14 41.46
C TYR A 195 2.61 -1.90 39.99
N PHE A 196 1.41 -2.36 39.58
CA PHE A 196 1.01 -2.31 38.18
C PHE A 196 0.31 -1.01 37.78
N ASN A 197 0.06 -0.08 38.73
CA ASN A 197 -0.64 1.18 38.51
C ASN A 197 -1.84 1.04 37.56
N ASP A 198 -1.81 1.70 36.38
CA ASP A 198 -2.85 1.65 35.35
C ASP A 198 -2.69 0.55 34.31
N LYS A 199 -1.66 -0.29 34.43
CA LYS A 199 -1.40 -1.39 33.49
C LYS A 199 -2.11 -2.65 33.95
N TRP A 200 -2.87 -3.24 33.05
CA TRP A 200 -3.39 -4.60 33.21
C TRP A 200 -2.26 -5.61 33.00
N THR A 201 -2.21 -6.62 33.86
CA THR A 201 -1.28 -7.74 33.69
C THR A 201 -2.00 -9.06 33.92
N TYR A 202 -1.48 -10.13 33.35
CA TYR A 202 -2.04 -11.47 33.49
C TYR A 202 -1.56 -12.12 34.78
N PHE A 203 -2.44 -12.92 35.39
CA PHE A 203 -2.12 -13.60 36.65
C PHE A 203 -0.90 -14.53 36.54
N GLN A 204 -0.65 -15.12 35.37
CA GLN A 204 0.51 -15.98 35.11
C GLN A 204 1.85 -15.25 35.29
N ASN A 205 1.89 -13.93 35.09
CA ASN A 205 3.11 -13.14 35.26
C ASN A 205 3.46 -12.88 36.74
N LEU A 206 2.55 -13.21 37.67
CA LEU A 206 2.77 -13.02 39.11
C LEU A 206 3.37 -14.22 39.83
N LEU A 207 3.19 -15.43 39.30
CA LEU A 207 3.64 -16.67 39.92
C LEU A 207 5.10 -16.99 39.57
#